data_AF-A0A958C5K3-F1
#
_entry.id   AF-A0A958C5K3-F1
#
_cell.length_a   1.000
_cell.length_b   1.000
_cell.length_c   1.000
_cell.angle_alpha   90.00
_cell.angle_beta   90.00
_cell.angle_gamma   90.00
#
_symmetry.space_group_name_H-M   'P 1'
#
loop_
_entity.id
_entity.type
_entity.pdbx_description
1 polymer ?
#
loop_
_entity_poly.entity_id
_entity_poly.type
_entity_poly.pdbx_seq_one_letter_code
_entity_poly.pdbx_strand_id
1 'polypeptide(L)'
;MNLPLSTIEPLEREQRLYERVVEQILVMIQNGAWSQGDRLPPERDLAEAFAVSRTVVREAIKTLEARGVLETLTGSGVYVRPPDPA
;
A
#
# COMPACT_ATOMS: atom_id res chain seq x y z
N MET A 1 6.50 17.08 33.93
CA MET A 1 6.03 18.32 33.26
C MET A 1 5.04 17.90 32.19
N ASN A 2 3.84 18.50 32.18
CA ASN A 2 2.79 18.17 31.21
C ASN A 2 2.86 19.14 30.04
N LEU A 3 2.95 18.64 28.80
CA LEU A 3 3.01 19.48 27.60
C LEU A 3 1.59 19.90 27.17
N PRO A 4 1.35 21.19 26.86
CA PRO A 4 0.02 21.65 26.45
C PRO A 4 -0.29 21.23 25.00
N LEU A 5 -1.48 20.66 24.79
CA LEU A 5 -1.94 20.15 23.49
C LEU A 5 -2.17 21.23 22.42
N SER A 6 -2.17 22.51 22.78
CA SER A 6 -2.12 23.65 21.84
C SER A 6 -0.82 23.72 21.02
N THR A 7 0.12 22.81 21.28
CA THR A 7 1.42 22.68 20.63
C THR A 7 1.42 21.64 19.50
N ILE A 8 0.34 20.86 19.33
CA ILE A 8 0.26 19.83 18.28
C ILE A 8 -0.42 20.43 17.05
N GLU A 9 0.32 20.50 15.95
CA GLU A 9 -0.07 21.06 14.66
C GLU A 9 -0.31 19.96 13.60
N PRO A 10 -0.99 20.28 12.48
CA PRO A 10 -1.89 19.36 11.78
C PRO A 10 -1.19 18.29 10.92
N LEU A 11 -1.88 17.15 10.73
CA LEU A 11 -1.47 16.05 9.85
C LEU A 11 -2.10 16.23 8.47
N GLU A 12 -1.31 16.45 7.41
CA GLU A 12 -1.82 16.53 6.05
C GLU A 12 -0.97 15.82 4.97
N ARG A 13 -1.73 15.36 3.97
CA ARG A 13 -1.42 14.85 2.61
C ARG A 13 -0.86 13.44 2.49
N GLU A 14 0.27 13.12 3.10
CA GLU A 14 0.95 11.84 2.83
C GLU A 14 0.19 10.64 3.42
N GLN A 15 -0.29 10.79 4.67
CA GLN A 15 -1.10 9.76 5.33
C GLN A 15 -2.33 9.36 4.51
N ARG A 16 -3.02 10.35 3.94
CA ARG A 16 -4.21 10.10 3.11
C ARG A 16 -3.87 9.57 1.71
N LEU A 17 -2.70 9.91 1.18
CA LEU A 17 -2.38 9.55 -0.21
C LEU A 17 -1.99 8.08 -0.32
N TYR A 18 -1.19 7.54 0.61
CA TYR A 18 -0.94 6.10 0.62
C TYR A 18 -2.23 5.31 0.90
N GLU A 19 -3.11 5.82 1.78
CA GLU A 19 -4.41 5.20 2.07
C GLU A 19 -5.27 5.08 0.81
N ARG A 20 -5.32 6.11 -0.03
CA ARG A 20 -6.00 6.04 -1.34
C ARG A 20 -5.38 5.02 -2.27
N VAL A 21 -4.05 4.89 -2.28
CA VAL A 21 -3.36 3.85 -3.08
C VAL A 21 -3.69 2.46 -2.54
N VAL A 22 -3.75 2.28 -1.23
CA VAL A 22 -4.19 1.03 -0.58
C VAL A 22 -5.59 0.65 -1.04
N GLU A 23 -6.54 1.59 -0.96
CA GLU A 23 -7.93 1.37 -1.39
C GLU A 23 -8.01 1.01 -2.88
N GLN A 24 -7.27 1.72 -3.74
CA GLN A 24 -7.26 1.42 -5.18
C GLN A 24 -6.68 0.04 -5.49
N ILE A 25 -5.58 -0.36 -4.85
CA ILE A 25 -5.02 -1.70 -5.02
C ILE A 25 -6.03 -2.77 -4.57
N LEU A 26 -6.72 -2.56 -3.44
CA LEU A 26 -7.75 -3.49 -2.96
C LEU A 26 -8.91 -3.62 -3.93
N VAL A 27 -9.40 -2.51 -4.48
CA VAL A 27 -10.48 -2.51 -5.49
C VAL A 27 -10.04 -3.25 -6.75
N MET A 28 -8.81 -3.03 -7.21
CA MET A 28 -8.27 -3.72 -8.38
C MET A 28 -8.17 -5.24 -8.16
N ILE A 29 -7.72 -5.68 -6.99
CA ILE A 29 -7.68 -7.10 -6.62
C ILE A 29 -9.11 -7.68 -6.58
N GLN A 30 -10.05 -6.99 -5.92
CA GLN A 30 -11.45 -7.42 -5.83
C GLN A 30 -12.15 -7.54 -7.19
N ASN A 31 -11.81 -6.64 -8.12
CA ASN A 31 -12.32 -6.66 -9.48
C ASN A 31 -11.60 -7.67 -10.39
N GLY A 32 -10.62 -8.42 -9.86
CA GLY A 32 -9.89 -9.45 -10.61
C GLY A 32 -8.81 -8.92 -11.55
N ALA A 33 -8.39 -7.66 -11.40
CA ALA A 33 -7.24 -7.14 -12.15
C ALA A 33 -5.93 -7.82 -11.75
N TRP A 34 -5.84 -8.26 -10.49
CA TRP A 34 -4.80 -9.15 -9.97
C TRP A 34 -5.45 -10.24 -9.13
N SER A 35 -5.25 -11.48 -9.53
CA SER A 35 -5.69 -12.67 -8.82
C SER A 35 -4.68 -13.08 -7.75
N GLN A 36 -5.08 -14.00 -6.87
CA GLN A 36 -4.17 -14.58 -5.88
C GLN A 36 -2.95 -15.21 -6.56
N GLY A 37 -1.75 -14.93 -6.03
CA GLY A 37 -0.49 -15.37 -6.63
C GLY A 37 0.01 -14.49 -7.77
N ASP A 38 -0.77 -13.53 -8.26
CA ASP A 38 -0.31 -12.61 -9.29
C ASP A 38 0.72 -11.63 -8.74
N ARG A 39 1.71 -11.32 -9.58
CA ARG A 39 2.73 -10.33 -9.29
C ARG A 39 2.22 -8.93 -9.64
N LEU A 40 2.35 -7.99 -8.70
CA LEU A 40 2.09 -6.58 -8.96
C LEU A 40 3.18 -5.98 -9.88
N PRO A 41 2.84 -4.92 -10.65
CA PRO A 41 3.84 -4.11 -11.34
C PRO A 41 4.90 -3.55 -10.37
N PRO A 42 6.12 -3.26 -10.85
CA PRO A 42 7.16 -2.64 -10.02
C PRO A 42 6.71 -1.33 -9.36
N GLU A 43 7.23 -1.00 -8.17
CA GLU A 43 6.90 0.23 -7.43
C GLU A 43 6.99 1.50 -8.30
N ARG A 44 7.96 1.54 -9.21
CA ARG A 44 8.14 2.66 -10.13
C ARG A 44 6.94 2.84 -11.06
N ASP A 45 6.47 1.74 -11.64
CA ASP A 45 5.43 1.76 -12.66
C ASP A 45 4.07 2.02 -12.00
N LEU A 46 3.85 1.49 -10.78
CA LEU A 46 2.71 1.85 -9.94
C LEU A 46 2.72 3.35 -9.57
N ALA A 47 3.88 3.89 -9.21
CA ALA A 47 4.00 5.31 -8.85
C ALA A 47 3.64 6.22 -10.03
N GLU A 48 4.09 5.86 -11.24
CA GLU A 48 3.73 6.55 -12.48
C GLU A 48 2.23 6.43 -12.77
N ALA A 49 1.66 5.23 -12.69
CA ALA A 49 0.25 4.98 -12.96
C ALA A 49 -0.69 5.71 -11.99
N PHE A 50 -0.33 5.78 -10.71
CA PHE A 50 -1.11 6.51 -9.70
C PHE A 50 -0.78 8.01 -9.63
N ALA A 51 0.21 8.49 -10.39
CA ALA A 51 0.73 9.86 -10.32
C ALA A 51 1.16 10.28 -8.90
N VAL A 52 1.85 9.39 -8.18
CA VAL A 52 2.35 9.62 -6.82
C VAL A 52 3.85 9.34 -6.72
N SER A 53 4.46 9.63 -5.56
CA SER A 53 5.85 9.27 -5.32
C SER A 53 6.01 7.76 -5.06
N ARG A 54 7.21 7.22 -5.31
CA ARG A 54 7.53 5.83 -4.97
C ARG A 54 7.41 5.55 -3.47
N THR A 55 7.66 6.54 -2.62
CA THR A 55 7.51 6.42 -1.17
C THR A 55 6.07 6.12 -0.79
N VAL A 56 5.10 6.83 -1.38
CA VAL A 56 3.67 6.61 -1.16
C VAL A 56 3.26 5.20 -1.57
N VAL A 57 3.72 4.73 -2.74
CA VAL A 57 3.46 3.35 -3.19
C VAL A 57 4.05 2.33 -2.21
N ARG A 58 5.28 2.55 -1.75
CA ARG A 58 5.94 1.66 -0.79
C ARG A 58 5.18 1.59 0.54
N GLU A 59 4.69 2.71 1.05
CA GLU A 59 3.87 2.75 2.26
C GLU A 59 2.55 2.00 2.08
N ALA A 60 1.91 2.15 0.92
CA ALA A 60 0.71 1.40 0.58
C ALA A 60 0.97 -0.11 0.51
N ILE A 61 2.06 -0.53 -0.15
CA ILE A 61 2.47 -1.94 -0.22
C ILE A 61 2.72 -2.49 1.19
N LYS A 62 3.54 -1.81 2.01
CA LYS A 62 3.81 -2.23 3.40
C LYS A 62 2.53 -2.34 4.23
N THR A 63 1.59 -1.43 4.03
CA THR A 63 0.29 -1.45 4.71
C THR A 63 -0.52 -2.68 4.30
N LEU A 64 -0.51 -3.04 3.02
CA LEU A 64 -1.20 -4.22 2.51
C LEU A 64 -0.51 -5.54 2.90
N GLU A 65 0.81 -5.57 3.00
CA GLU A 65 1.57 -6.70 3.56
C GLU A 65 1.22 -6.93 5.03
N ALA A 66 1.18 -5.86 5.83
CA ALA A 66 0.79 -5.93 7.23
C ALA A 66 -0.67 -6.43 7.41
N ARG A 67 -1.52 -6.22 6.41
CA ARG A 67 -2.90 -6.74 6.35
C ARG A 67 -3.00 -8.16 5.79
N GLY A 68 -1.89 -8.78 5.39
CA GLY A 68 -1.88 -10.10 4.78
C GLY A 68 -2.48 -10.15 3.37
N VAL A 69 -2.60 -9.01 2.69
CA VAL A 69 -3.14 -8.95 1.32
C VAL A 69 -2.04 -9.14 0.28
N LEU A 70 -0.85 -8.62 0.58
CA LEU A 70 0.33 -8.74 -0.28
C LEU A 70 1.46 -9.49 0.43
N GLU A 71 2.43 -9.94 -0.36
CA GLU A 71 3.69 -10.49 0.11
C GLU A 71 4.84 -10.06 -0.80
N THR A 72 5.88 -9.47 -0.23
CA THR A 72 7.14 -9.21 -0.92
C THR A 72 8.06 -10.42 -0.82
N LEU A 73 8.45 -10.96 -1.97
CA LEU A 73 9.51 -11.93 -2.11
C LEU A 73 10.79 -11.21 -2.53
N THR A 74 11.78 -11.17 -1.64
CA THR A 74 13.06 -10.47 -1.85
C THR A 74 13.71 -10.88 -3.18
N GLY A 75 14.04 -9.90 -4.02
CA GLY A 75 14.62 -10.12 -5.35
C GLY A 75 13.64 -10.60 -6.42
N SER A 76 12.41 -10.98 -6.05
CA SER A 76 11.40 -11.46 -6.98
C SER A 76 10.31 -10.43 -7.24
N GLY A 77 9.75 -9.77 -6.23
CA GLY A 77 8.70 -8.76 -6.40
C GLY A 77 7.62 -8.84 -5.33
N VAL A 78 6.50 -8.16 -5.58
CA VAL A 78 5.33 -8.11 -4.69
C VAL A 78 4.20 -8.92 -5.32
N TYR A 79 3.54 -9.75 -4.53
CA TYR A 79 2.52 -10.68 -4.98
C TYR A 79 1.23 -10.53 -4.17
N VAL A 80 0.08 -10.80 -4.79
CA VAL A 80 -1.19 -10.94 -4.07
C VAL A 80 -1.14 -12.22 -3.27
N ARG A 81 -1.23 -12.10 -1.93
CA ARG A 81 -1.18 -13.25 -1.04
C ARG A 81 -2.44 -14.11 -1.24
N PRO A 82 -2.32 -15.44 -1.28
CA PRO A 82 -3.47 -16.31 -1.14
C PRO A 82 -4.13 -16.11 0.24
N PRO A 83 -5.47 -16.23 0.38
CA PRO A 83 -6.11 -16.31 1.68
C PRO A 83 -5.48 -17.50 2.42
N ASP A 84 -5.17 -17.27 3.70
CA ASP A 84 -4.59 -18.29 4.55
C ASP A 84 -5.47 -19.55 4.50
N PRO A 85 -4.94 -20.74 4.15
CA PRO A 85 -5.70 -21.97 4.27
C PRO A 85 -6.00 -22.19 5.75
N ALA A 86 -7.22 -21.84 6.16
CA ALA A 86 -7.76 -22.11 7.49
C ALA A 86 -7.65 -23.59 7.88
#